data_AF-A0A4R1MR65-F1
#
_entry.id   AF-A0A4R1MR65-F1
#
_cell.length_a   1.000
_cell.length_b   1.000
_cell.length_c   1.000
_cell.angle_alpha   90.00
_cell.angle_beta   90.00
_cell.angle_gamma   90.00
#
_symmetry.space_group_name_H-M   'P 1'
#
loop_
_entity.id
_entity.type
_entity.pdbx_description
1 polymer ?
#
loop_
_entity_poly.entity_id
_entity_poly.type
_entity_poly.pdbx_seq_one_letter_code
_entity_poly.pdbx_strand_id
1 'polypeptide(L)'
;MVIKRSDLGSIDFSDIDTGDSIPEIHPGEILRSEFLEPLGMSVNALALALRVPAPRINDVVRGKRAVSADTALRLERYFGASAQFWLNLQIAYDLRVATATAGEQIEREIEPMPKADRPKMPKVSSEHARAAALAASVSGKLTAGKARRKA
;
A
#
# COMPACT_ATOMS: atom_id res chain seq x y z
N MET A 1 -13.48 0.01 -25.63
CA MET A 1 -14.20 1.28 -25.42
C MET A 1 -13.24 2.39 -25.80
N VAL A 2 -13.52 3.12 -26.88
CA VAL A 2 -12.67 4.20 -27.39
C VAL A 2 -13.40 5.50 -27.07
N ILE A 3 -12.91 6.25 -26.09
CA ILE A 3 -13.48 7.55 -25.73
C ILE A 3 -12.81 8.59 -26.64
N LYS A 4 -13.60 9.39 -27.37
CA LYS A 4 -13.06 10.44 -28.25
C LYS A 4 -12.63 11.62 -27.37
N ARG A 5 -11.49 12.23 -27.69
CA ARG A 5 -10.91 13.36 -26.94
C ARG A 5 -11.86 14.57 -26.86
N SER A 6 -12.76 14.73 -27.84
CA SER A 6 -13.82 15.74 -27.86
C SER A 6 -14.81 15.62 -26.71
N ASP A 7 -14.97 14.42 -26.16
CA ASP A 7 -16.03 14.10 -25.21
C ASP A 7 -15.57 14.40 -23.77
N LEU A 8 -14.29 14.74 -23.57
CA LEU A 8 -13.71 15.08 -22.26
C LEU A 8 -14.08 16.50 -21.77
N GLY A 9 -14.53 17.39 -22.67
CA GLY A 9 -14.84 18.78 -22.33
C GLY A 9 -16.16 19.00 -21.61
N SER A 10 -17.02 17.98 -21.56
CA SER A 10 -18.37 18.04 -20.99
C SER A 10 -18.57 17.12 -19.78
N ILE A 11 -17.51 16.45 -19.32
CA ILE A 11 -17.62 15.54 -18.19
C ILE A 11 -17.46 16.37 -16.93
N ASP A 12 -18.52 16.42 -16.14
CA ASP A 12 -18.50 17.00 -14.81
C ASP A 12 -17.79 16.02 -13.87
N PHE A 13 -16.63 16.43 -13.37
CA PHE A 13 -15.82 15.66 -12.43
C PHE A 13 -16.05 16.10 -10.99
N SER A 14 -17.05 16.97 -10.72
CA SER A 14 -17.40 17.41 -9.37
C SER A 14 -17.71 16.25 -8.41
N ASP A 15 -18.23 15.14 -8.94
CA ASP A 15 -18.60 13.96 -8.14
C ASP A 15 -17.38 13.10 -7.73
N ILE A 16 -16.19 13.38 -8.29
CA ILE A 16 -14.94 12.67 -7.97
C ILE A 16 -14.18 13.38 -6.85
N ASP A 17 -14.49 14.65 -6.57
CA ASP A 17 -13.96 15.38 -5.42
C ASP A 17 -14.76 15.06 -4.15
N THR A 18 -15.01 13.77 -3.92
CA THR A 18 -15.35 13.34 -2.58
C THR A 18 -14.08 13.52 -1.78
N GLY A 19 -13.94 14.66 -1.07
CA GLY A 19 -12.92 14.90 -0.05
C GLY A 19 -12.94 13.88 1.11
N ASP A 20 -13.64 12.77 0.92
CA ASP A 20 -13.57 11.57 1.73
C ASP A 20 -12.18 10.97 1.57
N SER A 21 -11.36 11.19 2.58
CA SER A 21 -10.08 10.51 2.77
C SER A 21 -10.29 9.01 2.55
N ILE A 22 -9.66 8.45 1.50
CA ILE A 22 -9.65 7.01 1.24
C ILE A 22 -9.24 6.32 2.55
N PRO A 23 -10.02 5.34 3.06
CA PRO A 23 -9.78 4.73 4.35
C PRO A 23 -8.33 4.24 4.47
N GLU A 24 -7.78 4.36 5.67
CA GLU A 24 -6.41 3.97 5.98
C GLU A 24 -6.28 2.45 5.95
N ILE A 25 -5.93 1.89 4.78
CA ILE A 25 -5.81 0.45 4.63
C ILE A 25 -4.49 -0.02 5.25
N HIS A 26 -4.59 -0.66 6.42
CA HIS A 26 -3.43 -1.29 7.06
C HIS A 26 -2.97 -2.51 6.24
N PRO A 27 -1.65 -2.80 6.12
CA PRO A 27 -1.16 -3.96 5.36
C PRO A 27 -1.73 -5.30 5.83
N GLY A 28 -2.07 -5.39 7.11
CA GLY A 28 -2.75 -6.55 7.71
C GLY A 28 -4.16 -6.82 7.17
N GLU A 29 -4.85 -5.79 6.71
CA GLU A 29 -6.15 -5.96 6.04
C GLU A 29 -5.96 -6.59 4.67
N ILE A 30 -4.97 -6.12 3.89
CA ILE A 30 -4.59 -6.73 2.61
C ILE A 30 -4.15 -8.19 2.81
N LEU A 31 -3.35 -8.47 3.85
CA LEU A 31 -2.96 -9.83 4.18
C LEU A 31 -4.19 -10.72 4.47
N ARG A 32 -5.23 -10.18 5.10
CA ARG A 32 -6.46 -10.92 5.40
C ARG A 32 -7.30 -11.14 4.13
N SER A 33 -7.67 -10.08 3.43
CA SER A 33 -8.64 -10.13 2.32
C SER A 33 -8.07 -10.74 1.05
N GLU A 34 -6.81 -10.45 0.72
CA GLU A 34 -6.22 -10.86 -0.56
C GLU A 34 -5.45 -12.18 -0.48
N PHE A 35 -5.08 -12.63 0.73
CA PHE A 35 -4.28 -13.85 0.91
C PHE A 35 -4.97 -14.88 1.80
N LEU A 36 -5.29 -14.54 3.06
CA LEU A 36 -5.80 -15.54 4.01
C LEU A 36 -7.22 -16.02 3.66
N GLU A 37 -8.15 -15.11 3.39
CA GLU A 37 -9.54 -15.44 3.06
C GLU A 37 -9.65 -16.26 1.77
N PRO A 38 -8.99 -15.90 0.64
CA PRO A 38 -9.05 -16.69 -0.59
C PRO A 38 -8.40 -18.08 -0.46
N LEU A 39 -7.42 -18.22 0.44
CA LEU A 39 -6.74 -19.50 0.71
C LEU A 39 -7.45 -20.33 1.79
N GLY A 40 -8.49 -19.81 2.45
CA GLY A 40 -9.11 -20.44 3.61
C GLY A 40 -8.13 -20.69 4.76
N MET A 41 -7.08 -19.86 4.86
CA MET A 41 -5.96 -20.07 5.77
C MET A 41 -6.18 -19.30 7.08
N SER A 42 -6.00 -19.99 8.20
CA SER A 42 -6.05 -19.33 9.51
C SER A 42 -4.76 -18.55 9.81
N VAL A 43 -4.88 -17.52 10.65
CA VAL A 43 -3.73 -16.77 11.19
C VAL A 43 -2.71 -17.68 11.86
N ASN A 44 -3.19 -18.71 12.58
CA ASN A 44 -2.31 -19.68 13.25
C ASN A 44 -1.56 -20.54 12.24
N ALA A 45 -2.21 -20.98 11.16
CA ALA A 45 -1.57 -21.72 10.09
C ALA A 45 -0.48 -20.89 9.40
N LEU A 46 -0.75 -19.60 9.12
CA LEU A 46 0.26 -18.69 8.59
C LEU A 46 1.43 -18.52 9.57
N ALA A 47 1.15 -18.28 10.85
CA ALA A 47 2.21 -18.08 11.85
C ALA A 47 3.16 -19.28 11.96
N LEU A 48 2.60 -20.51 11.93
CA LEU A 48 3.38 -21.75 11.88
C LEU A 48 4.24 -21.82 10.62
N ALA A 49 3.67 -21.51 9.46
CA ALA A 49 4.40 -21.53 8.19
C ALA A 49 5.55 -20.51 8.15
N LEU A 50 5.33 -19.30 8.72
CA LEU A 50 6.34 -18.26 8.81
C LEU A 50 7.34 -18.47 9.95
N ARG A 51 7.12 -19.46 10.82
CA ARG A 51 7.91 -19.74 12.04
C ARG A 51 8.00 -18.52 12.95
N VAL A 52 6.86 -17.90 13.24
CA VAL A 52 6.75 -16.78 14.18
C VAL A 52 5.62 -17.03 15.19
N PRO A 53 5.62 -16.36 16.35
CA PRO A 53 4.52 -16.49 17.31
C PRO A 53 3.19 -16.05 16.69
N ALA A 54 2.13 -16.83 16.90
CA ALA A 54 0.78 -16.51 16.42
C ALA A 54 0.28 -15.10 16.81
N PRO A 55 0.55 -14.59 18.03
CA PRO A 55 0.17 -13.22 18.40
C PRO A 55 0.75 -12.16 17.45
N ARG A 56 1.96 -12.39 16.91
CA ARG A 56 2.59 -11.45 15.96
C ARG A 56 1.73 -11.26 14.70
N ILE A 57 1.30 -12.36 14.09
CA ILE A 57 0.48 -12.30 12.86
C ILE A 57 -0.95 -11.85 13.19
N ASN A 58 -1.48 -12.24 14.35
CA ASN A 58 -2.78 -11.77 14.82
C ASN A 58 -2.81 -10.24 14.95
N ASP A 59 -1.80 -9.65 15.60
CA ASP A 59 -1.69 -8.21 15.76
C ASP A 59 -1.55 -7.48 14.42
N VAL A 60 -0.76 -8.04 13.49
CA VAL A 60 -0.62 -7.49 12.13
C VAL A 60 -1.96 -7.47 11.42
N VAL A 61 -2.66 -8.61 11.35
CA VAL A 61 -3.96 -8.74 10.67
C VAL A 61 -5.04 -7.83 11.29
N ARG A 62 -4.93 -7.50 12.58
CA ARG A 62 -5.84 -6.60 13.29
C ARG A 62 -5.43 -5.13 13.24
N GLY A 63 -4.36 -4.77 12.54
CA GLY A 63 -3.88 -3.38 12.47
C GLY A 63 -3.24 -2.86 13.75
N LYS A 64 -2.92 -3.75 14.70
CA LYS A 64 -2.31 -3.36 15.99
C LYS A 64 -0.78 -3.34 15.95
N ARG A 65 -0.20 -3.92 14.90
CA ARG A 65 1.26 -4.05 14.72
C ARG A 65 1.62 -3.82 13.26
N ALA A 66 2.63 -2.99 13.06
CA ALA A 66 3.23 -2.76 11.76
C ALA A 66 3.96 -4.00 11.21
N VAL A 67 4.00 -4.13 9.88
CA VAL A 67 4.80 -5.13 9.20
C VAL A 67 6.28 -4.72 9.22
N SER A 68 7.08 -5.44 10.00
CA SER A 68 8.54 -5.28 10.03
C SER A 68 9.22 -5.89 8.80
N ALA A 69 10.48 -5.50 8.54
CA ALA A 69 11.28 -6.08 7.45
C ALA A 69 11.46 -7.62 7.58
N ASP A 70 11.66 -8.15 8.79
CA ASP A 70 11.69 -9.61 9.02
C ASP A 70 10.36 -10.28 8.62
N THR A 71 9.24 -9.66 8.98
CA THR A 71 7.92 -10.19 8.61
C THR A 71 7.68 -10.11 7.10
N ALA A 72 8.09 -9.02 6.46
CA ALA A 72 8.00 -8.83 5.02
C ALA A 72 8.82 -9.88 4.24
N LEU A 73 10.06 -10.17 4.66
CA LEU A 73 10.90 -11.20 4.05
C LEU A 73 10.31 -12.61 4.21
N ARG A 74 9.70 -12.89 5.36
CA ARG A 74 9.00 -14.17 5.59
C ARG A 74 7.77 -14.30 4.71
N LEU A 75 6.98 -13.24 4.59
CA LEU A 75 5.81 -13.19 3.72
C LEU A 75 6.21 -13.33 2.25
N GLU A 76 7.30 -12.70 1.82
CA GLU A 76 7.87 -12.88 0.48
C GLU A 76 8.27 -14.31 0.22
N ARG A 77 8.99 -14.92 1.16
CA ARG A 77 9.39 -16.32 1.01
C ARG A 77 8.20 -17.27 0.91
N TYR A 78 7.09 -16.94 1.60
CA TYR A 78 5.92 -17.81 1.67
C TYR A 78 4.92 -17.59 0.52
N PHE A 79 4.58 -16.34 0.21
CA PHE A 79 3.57 -15.99 -0.79
C PHE A 79 4.15 -15.53 -2.14
N GLY A 80 5.46 -15.26 -2.22
CA GLY A 80 6.13 -14.76 -3.42
C GLY A 80 5.93 -13.27 -3.71
N ALA A 81 5.10 -12.57 -2.92
CA ALA A 81 4.97 -11.10 -3.00
C ALA A 81 6.17 -10.44 -2.31
N SER A 82 6.90 -9.59 -3.02
CA SER A 82 8.19 -9.04 -2.54
C SER A 82 8.09 -8.36 -1.16
N ALA A 83 9.17 -8.41 -0.37
CA ALA A 83 9.21 -7.72 0.91
C ALA A 83 8.98 -6.22 0.75
N GLN A 84 9.46 -5.64 -0.35
CA GLN A 84 9.22 -4.24 -0.68
C GLN A 84 7.73 -3.93 -0.88
N PHE A 85 6.95 -4.84 -1.46
CA PHE A 85 5.50 -4.67 -1.58
C PHE A 85 4.87 -4.48 -0.20
N TRP A 86 5.16 -5.37 0.75
CA TRP A 86 4.64 -5.28 2.11
C TRP A 86 5.08 -4.02 2.86
N LEU A 87 6.35 -3.64 2.73
CA LEU A 87 6.88 -2.43 3.35
C LEU A 87 6.30 -1.16 2.73
N ASN A 88 6.04 -1.14 1.43
CA ASN A 88 5.42 0.01 0.77
C ASN A 88 3.97 0.20 1.22
N LEU A 89 3.22 -0.88 1.45
CA LEU A 89 1.90 -0.78 2.09
C LEU A 89 2.01 -0.17 3.49
N GLN A 90 2.99 -0.61 4.28
CA GLN A 90 3.19 -0.07 5.64
C GLN A 90 3.55 1.41 5.62
N ILE A 91 4.49 1.81 4.77
CA ILE A 91 4.90 3.22 4.61
C ILE A 91 3.71 4.07 4.17
N ALA A 92 2.91 3.60 3.21
CA ALA A 92 1.74 4.34 2.75
C ALA A 92 0.70 4.52 3.86
N TYR A 93 0.46 3.48 4.67
CA TYR A 93 -0.41 3.54 5.83
C TYR A 93 0.13 4.53 6.89
N ASP A 94 1.39 4.38 7.29
CA ASP A 94 2.02 5.19 8.33
C ASP A 94 2.04 6.68 7.95
N LEU A 95 2.33 7.00 6.69
CA LEU A 95 2.31 8.38 6.19
C LEU A 95 0.90 8.97 6.22
N ARG A 96 -0.14 8.20 5.88
CA ARG A 96 -1.53 8.68 5.94
C ARG A 96 -1.96 8.96 7.37
N VAL A 97 -1.71 8.03 8.29
CA VAL A 97 -2.01 8.20 9.72
C VAL A 97 -1.27 9.41 10.29
N ALA A 98 0.03 9.55 9.97
CA ALA A 98 0.83 10.67 10.44
C ALA A 98 0.36 12.01 9.86
N THR A 99 -0.03 12.04 8.58
CA THR A 99 -0.59 13.23 7.94
C THR A 99 -1.92 13.62 8.57
N ALA A 100 -2.81 12.66 8.82
CA ALA A 100 -4.10 12.92 9.48
C ALA A 100 -3.94 13.39 10.92
N THR A 101 -2.94 12.87 11.65
CA THR A 101 -2.75 13.17 13.08
C THR A 101 -1.95 14.45 13.33
N ALA A 102 -0.90 14.69 12.53
CA ALA A 102 0.09 15.74 12.79
C ALA A 102 0.35 16.66 11.58
N GLY A 103 -0.23 16.40 10.41
CA GLY A 103 0.04 17.14 9.18
C GLY A 103 -0.22 18.64 9.32
N GLU A 104 -1.39 19.02 9.82
CA GLU A 104 -1.76 20.44 10.00
C GLU A 104 -0.83 21.16 11.00
N GLN A 105 -0.41 20.46 12.06
CA GLN A 105 0.53 21.03 13.03
C GLN A 105 1.92 21.25 12.41
N ILE A 106 2.41 20.26 11.66
CA ILE A 106 3.69 20.34 10.95
C ILE A 106 3.69 21.50 9.95
N GLU A 107 2.61 21.68 9.20
CA GLU A 107 2.46 22.78 8.24
C GLU A 107 2.47 24.16 8.91
N ARG A 108 1.90 24.28 10.12
CA ARG A 108 1.92 25.53 10.90
C ARG A 108 3.29 25.84 11.49
N GLU A 109 4.01 24.83 11.96
CA GLU A 109 5.27 25.00 12.68
C GLU A 109 6.50 25.10 11.78
N ILE A 110 6.47 24.48 10.60
CA ILE A 110 7.65 24.36 9.72
C ILE A 110 7.53 25.26 8.51
N GLU A 111 8.36 26.30 8.45
CA GLU A 111 8.52 27.13 7.26
C GLU A 111 9.39 26.39 6.21
N PRO A 112 8.90 26.14 4.99
CA PRO A 112 9.67 25.43 3.97
C PRO A 112 10.86 26.27 3.48
N MET A 113 12.02 25.62 3.33
CA MET A 113 13.18 26.24 2.69
C MET A 113 12.84 26.77 1.27
N PRO A 114 13.32 27.98 0.91
CA PRO A 114 13.19 28.51 -0.43
C PRO A 114 13.65 27.51 -1.48
N LYS A 115 12.91 27.39 -2.59
CA LYS A 115 13.20 26.38 -3.62
C LYS A 115 14.62 26.48 -4.18
N ALA A 116 15.20 27.69 -4.23
CA ALA A 116 16.54 27.95 -4.74
C ALA A 116 17.64 27.31 -3.87
N ASP A 117 17.41 27.19 -2.56
CA ASP A 117 18.39 26.72 -1.59
C ASP A 117 18.25 25.21 -1.29
N ARG A 118 17.21 24.57 -1.83
CA ARG A 118 16.95 23.15 -1.57
C ARG A 118 18.11 22.29 -2.09
N PRO A 119 18.62 21.35 -1.29
CA PRO A 119 19.65 20.42 -1.75
C PRO A 119 19.10 19.58 -2.90
N LYS A 120 19.95 19.31 -3.89
CA LYS A 120 19.61 18.37 -4.96
C LYS A 120 19.46 16.99 -4.33
N MET A 121 18.26 16.43 -4.47
CA MET A 121 17.98 15.07 -4.03
C MET A 121 19.03 14.10 -4.59
N PRO A 122 19.59 13.21 -3.76
CA PRO A 122 20.47 12.17 -4.25
C PRO A 122 19.73 11.37 -5.32
N LYS A 123 20.39 11.10 -6.45
CA LYS A 123 19.89 10.18 -7.46
C LYS A 123 19.98 8.77 -6.88
N VAL A 124 18.98 8.34 -6.13
CA VAL A 124 18.83 6.95 -5.72
C VAL A 124 18.83 6.08 -6.98
N SER A 125 19.68 5.04 -7.00
CA SER A 125 19.87 4.19 -8.18
C SER A 125 18.52 3.64 -8.66
N SER A 126 18.35 3.57 -9.98
CA SER A 126 17.12 3.21 -10.68
C SER A 126 16.52 1.85 -10.28
N GLU A 127 17.29 1.00 -9.59
CA GLU A 127 16.85 -0.26 -9.02
C GLU A 127 15.89 -0.06 -7.83
N HIS A 128 16.24 0.82 -6.89
CA HIS A 128 15.39 1.19 -5.76
C HIS A 128 14.16 1.99 -6.21
N ALA A 129 14.32 2.86 -7.20
CA ALA A 129 13.21 3.63 -7.78
C ALA A 129 12.22 2.73 -8.55
N ARG A 130 12.70 1.70 -9.26
CA ARG A 130 11.85 0.68 -9.91
C ARG A 130 11.07 -0.13 -8.89
N ALA A 131 11.66 -0.50 -7.75
CA ALA A 131 10.97 -1.21 -6.69
C ALA A 131 9.83 -0.38 -6.07
N ALA A 132 10.04 0.94 -5.90
CA ALA A 132 8.99 1.88 -5.49
C ALA A 132 7.87 2.01 -6.55
N ALA A 133 8.21 2.10 -7.84
CA ALA A 133 7.25 2.22 -8.93
C ALA A 133 6.45 0.92 -9.21
N LEU A 134 7.06 -0.26 -9.01
CA LEU A 134 6.41 -1.56 -9.22
C LEU A 134 5.33 -1.83 -8.16
N ALA A 135 5.57 -1.43 -6.90
CA ALA A 135 4.58 -1.55 -5.83
C ALA A 135 3.34 -0.67 -6.06
N ALA A 136 3.51 0.52 -6.64
CA ALA A 136 2.39 1.39 -7.02
C ALA A 136 1.55 0.82 -8.17
N SER A 137 2.11 -0.09 -9.00
CA SER A 137 1.45 -0.63 -10.19
C SER A 137 0.82 -2.01 -10.01
N VAL A 138 1.11 -2.74 -8.92
CA VAL A 138 0.48 -4.05 -8.60
C VAL A 138 -1.00 -3.91 -8.23
N SER A 139 -1.43 -2.75 -7.72
CA SER A 139 -2.85 -2.48 -7.40
C SER A 139 -3.78 -2.56 -8.62
N GLY A 140 -3.25 -2.42 -9.85
CA GLY A 140 -4.03 -2.48 -11.09
C GLY A 140 -4.25 -3.89 -11.66
N LYS A 141 -3.52 -4.92 -11.18
CA LYS A 141 -3.60 -6.28 -11.78
C LYS A 141 -4.44 -7.28 -11.01
N LEU A 142 -4.68 -7.07 -9.71
CA LEU A 142 -5.51 -7.96 -8.89
C LEU A 142 -7.01 -7.90 -9.25
N THR A 143 -7.48 -6.79 -9.82
CA THR A 143 -8.88 -6.64 -10.26
C THR A 143 -9.18 -7.21 -11.66
N ALA A 144 -8.16 -7.55 -12.45
CA ALA A 144 -8.32 -7.97 -13.84
C ALA A 144 -8.41 -9.51 -14.05
N GLY A 145 -8.19 -10.31 -13.00
CA GLY A 145 -8.05 -11.77 -13.13
C GLY A 145 -9.34 -12.60 -13.08
N LYS A 146 -10.49 -12.04 -12.67
CA LYS A 146 -11.70 -12.85 -12.39
C LYS A 146 -12.72 -12.95 -13.54
N ALA A 147 -12.40 -12.46 -14.73
CA ALA A 147 -13.31 -12.51 -15.87
C ALA A 147 -12.73 -13.32 -17.05
N ARG A 148 -12.63 -14.65 -16.91
CA ARG A 148 -12.66 -15.63 -18.03
C ARG A 148 -12.53 -17.07 -17.54
N ARG A 149 -13.60 -17.62 -16.99
CA ARG A 149 -13.96 -19.05 -17.11
C ARG A 149 -15.48 -19.18 -17.09
N LYS A 150 -16.09 -19.17 -18.29
CA LYS A 150 -17.38 -19.79 -18.58
C LYS A 150 -17.55 -19.87 -20.10
N ALA A 151 -17.33 -21.07 -20.63
CA ALA A 151 -18.01 -21.76 -21.72
C ALA A 151 -17.15 -22.96 -22.10
#